data_AF-A0A0C3P0Y4-F1
#
_entry.id   AF-A0A0C3P0Y4-F1
#
_cell.length_a   1.000
_cell.length_b   1.000
_cell.length_c   1.000
_cell.angle_alpha   90.00
_cell.angle_beta   90.00
_cell.angle_gamma   90.00
#
_symmetry.space_group_name_H-M   'P 1'
#
loop_
_entity.id
_entity.type
_entity.pdbx_description
1 polymer ?
#
loop_
_entity_poly.entity_id
_entity_poly.type
_entity_poly.pdbx_seq_one_letter_code
_entity_poly.pdbx_strand_id
1 'polypeptide(L)'
;MATSTVPSGTLSVALAQAITYLTRTLITSYTATTIIKLQLALEANLTAQLQPSWVPSEPLRGSGRRCLTLSPTCAPPRAIYNACKSAGVDWAKWIASLGGVEFDLFIDPGCVSVRFGHWDSGKSGKCFTIWSEERVEMTKSKSVSEEALQAQLKAQAHARAMAAAAGKTLAQQIIYEDSDDDDELFAMIADEVREPTWITPIASQFPAVPPPPRSTSSSPVSIISASSSHSRSSSCSSGSVFSFSSQGSNDSYGSATTVSQCSTSPDKLSPGKLSRRERARQARVYIDMTKTDITNYDGGKTTVLTGGVMLGAAPKPKLAGLAASASQRKAVGSTSDSWRSLRV
;
A
#
# COMPACT_ATOMS: atom_id res chain seq x y z
N MET A 1 26.53 15.38 -30.14
CA MET A 1 27.06 15.06 -28.79
C MET A 1 26.12 14.03 -28.16
N ALA A 2 26.62 12.93 -27.61
CA ALA A 2 25.78 11.95 -26.94
C ALA A 2 25.45 12.44 -25.53
N THR A 3 24.19 12.79 -25.27
CA THR A 3 23.71 13.09 -23.92
C THR A 3 23.74 11.79 -23.10
N SER A 4 24.70 11.68 -22.19
CA SER A 4 24.74 10.60 -21.21
C SER A 4 23.50 10.68 -20.33
N THR A 5 22.51 9.83 -20.62
CA THR A 5 21.36 9.60 -19.74
C THR A 5 21.87 8.90 -18.50
N VAL A 6 22.26 9.69 -17.48
CA VAL A 6 22.58 9.17 -16.15
C VAL A 6 21.37 8.36 -15.69
N PRO A 7 21.51 7.05 -15.38
CA PRO A 7 20.36 6.21 -15.11
C PRO A 7 19.69 6.64 -13.80
N SER A 8 18.55 7.31 -13.93
CA SER A 8 17.70 7.72 -12.81
C SER A 8 17.38 6.51 -11.91
N GLY A 9 17.53 6.67 -10.60
CA GLY A 9 17.27 5.63 -9.62
C GLY A 9 18.40 4.60 -9.45
N THR A 10 19.66 5.04 -9.46
CA THR A 10 20.78 4.18 -9.02
C THR A 10 20.62 3.75 -7.56
N LEU A 11 20.92 2.48 -7.27
CA LEU A 11 20.84 1.93 -5.92
C LEU A 11 21.76 2.66 -4.94
N SER A 12 22.98 3.00 -5.36
CA SER A 12 23.98 3.68 -4.51
C SER A 12 23.50 5.05 -4.02
N VAL A 13 22.84 5.85 -4.86
CA VAL A 13 22.29 7.16 -4.46
C VAL A 13 21.16 6.99 -3.44
N ALA A 14 20.21 6.08 -3.69
CA ALA A 14 19.13 5.81 -2.75
C ALA A 14 19.66 5.27 -1.40
N LEU A 15 20.65 4.38 -1.43
CA LEU A 15 21.33 3.88 -0.24
C LEU A 15 22.06 4.99 0.51
N ALA A 16 22.83 5.85 -0.17
CA ALA A 16 23.52 6.96 0.47
C ALA A 16 22.55 7.89 1.22
N GLN A 17 21.38 8.18 0.64
CA GLN A 17 20.35 8.99 1.30
C GLN A 17 19.72 8.27 2.50
N ALA A 18 19.36 7.00 2.35
CA ALA A 18 18.81 6.18 3.45
C ALA A 18 19.81 6.02 4.61
N ILE A 19 21.08 5.75 4.32
CA ILE A 19 22.16 5.60 5.30
C ILE A 19 22.47 6.93 5.98
N THR A 20 22.47 8.04 5.24
CA THR A 20 22.64 9.39 5.81
C THR A 20 21.52 9.68 6.80
N TYR A 21 20.26 9.44 6.42
CA TYR A 21 19.11 9.60 7.33
C TYR A 21 19.25 8.76 8.60
N LEU A 22 19.54 7.46 8.45
CA LEU A 22 19.68 6.53 9.58
C LEU A 22 20.86 6.83 10.51
N THR A 23 21.95 7.42 10.01
CA THR A 23 23.18 7.66 10.80
C THR A 23 23.32 9.10 11.30
N ARG A 24 22.54 10.06 10.79
CA ARG A 24 22.63 11.50 11.15
C ARG A 24 22.58 11.76 12.66
N THR A 25 21.67 11.10 13.38
CA THR A 25 21.50 11.34 14.83
C THR A 25 22.59 10.69 15.69
N LEU A 26 23.33 9.71 15.14
CA LEU A 26 24.41 9.02 15.86
C LEU A 26 25.70 9.83 16.00
N ILE A 27 25.87 10.89 15.19
CA ILE A 27 27.09 11.72 15.12
C ILE A 27 27.40 12.38 16.48
N THR A 28 26.39 12.62 17.32
CA THR A 28 26.55 13.15 18.69
C THR A 28 26.97 12.10 19.72
N SER A 29 26.87 10.81 19.38
CA SER A 29 26.89 9.68 20.32
C SER A 29 28.00 8.67 20.07
N TYR A 30 28.66 8.74 18.91
CA TYR A 30 29.71 7.82 18.46
C TYR A 30 30.80 8.59 17.72
N THR A 31 32.02 8.04 17.70
CA THR A 31 33.15 8.66 16.99
C THR A 31 32.97 8.58 15.48
N ALA A 32 33.57 9.52 14.74
CA ALA A 32 33.53 9.52 13.27
C ALA A 32 34.01 8.18 12.66
N THR A 33 35.05 7.56 13.24
CA THR A 33 35.54 6.24 12.82
C THR A 33 34.50 5.13 12.96
N THR A 34 33.70 5.15 14.04
CA THR A 34 32.59 4.19 14.23
C THR A 34 31.46 4.46 13.24
N ILE A 35 31.11 5.72 12.98
CA ILE A 35 30.09 6.09 11.99
C ILE A 35 30.50 5.65 10.58
N ILE A 36 31.74 5.91 10.15
CA ILE A 36 32.24 5.49 8.83
C ILE A 36 32.20 3.96 8.67
N LYS A 37 32.63 3.22 9.71
CA LYS A 37 32.51 1.74 9.72
C LYS A 37 31.06 1.26 9.61
N LEU A 38 30.13 1.93 10.31
CA LEU A 38 28.71 1.61 10.25
C LEU A 38 28.13 1.89 8.85
N GLN A 39 28.45 3.04 8.25
CA GLN A 39 27.96 3.43 6.92
C GLN A 39 28.43 2.44 5.84
N LEU A 40 29.72 2.10 5.81
CA LEU A 40 30.27 1.08 4.89
C LEU A 40 29.62 -0.30 5.09
N ALA A 41 29.41 -0.71 6.35
CA ALA A 41 28.76 -1.98 6.64
C ALA A 41 27.27 -1.98 6.26
N LEU A 42 26.56 -0.87 6.43
CA LEU A 42 25.18 -0.71 5.97
C LEU A 42 25.10 -0.77 4.44
N GLU A 43 25.97 -0.05 3.73
CA GLU A 43 25.99 -0.03 2.27
C GLU A 43 26.18 -1.43 1.69
N ALA A 44 27.17 -2.19 2.19
CA ALA A 44 27.42 -3.55 1.75
C ALA A 44 26.23 -4.49 2.05
N ASN A 45 25.70 -4.47 3.27
CA ASN A 45 24.61 -5.36 3.68
C ASN A 45 23.27 -5.02 2.96
N LEU A 46 22.96 -3.73 2.80
CA LEU A 46 21.76 -3.29 2.11
C LEU A 46 21.88 -3.51 0.60
N THR A 47 23.04 -3.27 -0.01
CA THR A 47 23.26 -3.61 -1.43
C THR A 47 22.95 -5.09 -1.68
N ALA A 48 23.50 -6.00 -0.87
CA ALA A 48 23.24 -7.43 -0.99
C ALA A 48 21.75 -7.81 -0.82
N GLN A 49 21.00 -7.09 0.02
CA GLN A 49 19.57 -7.32 0.23
C GLN A 49 18.68 -6.75 -0.89
N LEU A 50 18.94 -5.52 -1.33
CA LEU A 50 18.04 -4.78 -2.23
C LEU A 50 18.29 -5.09 -3.71
N GLN A 51 19.55 -5.30 -4.11
CA GLN A 51 19.99 -5.52 -5.50
C GLN A 51 19.15 -6.56 -6.27
N PRO A 52 18.78 -7.74 -5.72
CA PRO A 52 18.00 -8.75 -6.46
C PRO A 52 16.57 -8.32 -6.79
N SER A 53 16.09 -7.23 -6.20
CA SER A 53 14.74 -6.68 -6.41
C SER A 53 14.73 -5.32 -7.11
N TRP A 54 15.90 -4.74 -7.39
CA TRP A 54 16.02 -3.36 -7.85
C TRP A 54 15.66 -3.23 -9.34
N VAL A 55 14.47 -2.67 -9.62
CA VAL A 55 13.94 -2.51 -10.98
C VAL A 55 13.56 -1.04 -11.22
N PRO A 56 14.49 -0.20 -11.75
CA PRO A 56 14.24 1.24 -11.93
C PRO A 56 13.09 1.59 -12.89
N SER A 57 12.69 0.67 -13.78
CA SER A 57 11.52 0.83 -14.65
C SER A 57 10.19 0.64 -13.93
N GLU A 58 10.19 -0.04 -12.77
CA GLU A 58 9.00 -0.41 -12.00
C GLU A 58 9.28 -0.16 -10.51
N PRO A 59 9.43 1.10 -10.05
CA PRO A 59 10.00 1.42 -8.75
C PRO A 59 9.24 0.83 -7.56
N LEU A 60 7.93 0.61 -7.68
CA LEU A 60 7.11 -0.01 -6.65
C LEU A 60 7.23 -1.55 -6.61
N ARG A 61 7.73 -2.19 -7.68
CA ARG A 61 7.84 -3.65 -7.77
C ARG A 61 8.86 -4.15 -6.76
N GLY A 62 8.39 -4.95 -5.80
CA GLY A 62 9.22 -5.47 -4.73
C GLY A 62 9.48 -4.48 -3.58
N SER A 63 8.83 -3.31 -3.54
CA SER A 63 9.00 -2.31 -2.46
C SER A 63 8.83 -2.93 -1.07
N GLY A 64 7.84 -3.82 -0.88
CA GLY A 64 7.66 -4.56 0.39
C GLY A 64 8.81 -5.49 0.81
N ARG A 65 9.74 -5.86 -0.09
CA ARG A 65 10.99 -6.58 0.24
C ARG A 65 12.15 -5.64 0.58
N ARG A 66 12.03 -4.38 0.17
CA ARG A 66 12.97 -3.28 0.43
C ARG A 66 12.56 -2.41 1.63
N CYS A 67 11.32 -2.57 2.10
CA CYS A 67 10.81 -2.06 3.36
C CYS A 67 11.61 -2.64 4.53
N LEU A 68 12.13 -1.76 5.39
CA LEU A 68 12.79 -2.09 6.64
C LEU A 68 11.96 -1.55 7.80
N THR A 69 11.35 -2.43 8.59
CA THR A 69 10.65 -2.04 9.82
C THR A 69 11.66 -1.94 10.96
N LEU A 70 11.80 -0.76 11.54
CA LEU A 70 12.69 -0.46 12.67
C LEU A 70 11.80 -0.22 13.90
N SER A 71 11.98 -0.99 14.97
CA SER A 71 11.18 -0.88 16.20
C SER A 71 12.07 -0.97 17.44
N PRO A 72 11.82 -0.18 18.51
CA PRO A 72 12.60 -0.21 19.74
C PRO A 72 12.41 -1.48 20.57
N THR A 73 11.30 -2.20 20.38
CA THR A 73 10.95 -3.41 21.15
C THR A 73 11.45 -4.71 20.51
N CYS A 74 12.00 -4.63 19.29
CA CYS A 74 12.36 -5.77 18.46
C CYS A 74 13.84 -5.71 18.03
N ALA A 75 14.38 -6.88 17.67
CA ALA A 75 15.69 -6.95 17.03
C ALA A 75 15.68 -6.23 15.66
N PRO A 76 16.78 -5.58 15.25
CA PRO A 76 16.81 -4.86 13.98
C PRO A 76 16.75 -5.81 12.77
N PRO A 77 16.29 -5.32 11.60
CA PRO A 77 16.40 -6.04 10.33
C PRO A 77 17.82 -6.57 10.09
N ARG A 78 17.95 -7.77 9.49
CA ARG A 78 19.23 -8.51 9.40
C ARG A 78 20.40 -7.68 8.84
N ALA A 79 20.17 -6.85 7.83
CA ALA A 79 21.19 -5.96 7.27
C ALA A 79 21.69 -4.91 8.29
N ILE A 80 20.78 -4.34 9.07
CA ILE A 80 21.07 -3.37 10.13
C ILE A 80 21.78 -4.09 11.30
N TYR A 81 21.28 -5.27 11.72
CA TYR A 81 21.91 -6.08 12.77
C TYR A 81 23.38 -6.43 12.45
N ASN A 82 23.64 -6.87 11.22
CA ASN A 82 25.00 -7.16 10.76
C ASN A 82 25.90 -5.90 10.81
N ALA A 83 25.38 -4.75 10.40
CA ALA A 83 26.12 -3.49 10.44
C ALA A 83 26.41 -3.02 11.88
N CYS A 84 25.44 -3.12 12.80
CA CYS A 84 25.63 -2.90 14.24
C CYS A 84 26.79 -3.73 14.77
N LYS A 85 26.76 -5.05 14.50
CA LYS A 85 27.78 -6.00 14.96
C LYS A 85 29.16 -5.69 14.40
N SER A 86 29.27 -5.33 13.12
CA SER A 86 30.55 -4.98 12.47
C SER A 86 31.13 -3.65 12.94
N ALA A 87 30.28 -2.68 13.31
CA ALA A 87 30.71 -1.35 13.75
C ALA A 87 30.90 -1.22 15.28
N GLY A 88 30.39 -2.18 16.07
CA GLY A 88 30.36 -2.08 17.53
C GLY A 88 29.31 -1.06 18.03
N VAL A 89 28.20 -0.92 17.30
CA VAL A 89 27.10 -0.01 17.62
C VAL A 89 25.98 -0.80 18.31
N ASP A 90 25.49 -0.26 19.42
CA ASP A 90 24.35 -0.84 20.13
C ASP A 90 23.04 -0.41 19.46
N TRP A 91 22.19 -1.38 19.14
CA TRP A 91 20.88 -1.15 18.55
C TRP A 91 19.96 -0.35 19.47
N ALA A 92 19.96 -0.63 20.78
CA ALA A 92 19.05 0.04 21.71
C ALA A 92 19.36 1.54 21.79
N LYS A 93 20.65 1.90 21.92
CA LYS A 93 21.10 3.30 21.85
C LYS A 93 20.80 3.94 20.48
N TRP A 94 20.95 3.20 19.37
CA TRP A 94 20.67 3.74 18.03
C TRP A 94 19.19 4.03 17.81
N ILE A 95 18.29 3.08 18.05
CA ILE A 95 16.85 3.29 17.83
C ILE A 95 16.28 4.36 18.77
N ALA A 96 16.81 4.47 20.00
CA ALA A 96 16.51 5.60 20.90
C ALA A 96 16.98 6.95 20.31
N SER A 97 18.17 7.00 19.68
CA SER A 97 18.68 8.18 18.98
C SER A 97 17.89 8.54 17.71
N LEU A 98 17.12 7.61 17.15
CA LEU A 98 16.16 7.85 16.06
C LEU A 98 14.76 8.27 16.57
N GLY A 99 14.64 8.57 17.86
CA GLY A 99 13.42 9.02 18.52
C GLY A 99 12.69 7.94 19.32
N GLY A 100 13.18 6.69 19.34
CA GLY A 100 12.57 5.60 20.10
C GLY A 100 11.18 5.20 19.60
N VAL A 101 10.85 5.49 18.33
CA VAL A 101 9.57 5.20 17.69
C VAL A 101 9.71 4.08 16.66
N GLU A 102 8.61 3.37 16.39
CA GLU A 102 8.57 2.37 15.32
C GLU A 102 8.22 3.01 13.97
N PHE A 103 8.96 2.64 12.93
CA PHE A 103 8.72 3.12 11.57
C PHE A 103 9.18 2.13 10.50
N ASP A 104 8.51 2.20 9.34
CA ASP A 104 8.93 1.53 8.11
C ASP A 104 9.77 2.51 7.28
N LEU A 105 10.95 2.08 6.84
CA LEU A 105 11.79 2.77 5.85
C LEU A 105 11.68 2.06 4.50
N PHE A 106 11.19 2.79 3.49
CA PHE A 106 11.11 2.34 2.10
C PHE A 106 12.29 2.89 1.32
N ILE A 107 13.01 2.00 0.62
CA ILE A 107 14.15 2.33 -0.23
C ILE A 107 13.81 1.82 -1.63
N ASP A 108 13.33 2.70 -2.50
CA ASP A 108 12.85 2.39 -3.85
C ASP A 108 13.61 3.21 -4.90
N PRO A 109 13.64 2.76 -6.17
CA PRO A 109 14.29 3.52 -7.24
C PRO A 109 13.70 4.92 -7.38
N GLY A 110 14.54 5.94 -7.16
CA GLY A 110 14.15 7.35 -7.20
C GLY A 110 13.37 7.86 -5.98
N CYS A 111 13.17 7.06 -4.92
CA CYS A 111 12.48 7.52 -3.71
C CYS A 111 12.92 6.79 -2.43
N VAL A 112 13.25 7.54 -1.39
CA VAL A 112 13.44 7.05 -0.02
C VAL A 112 12.41 7.74 0.86
N SER A 113 11.56 6.97 1.55
CA SER A 113 10.50 7.51 2.40
C SER A 113 10.34 6.71 3.70
N VAL A 114 9.83 7.36 4.74
CA VAL A 114 9.55 6.74 6.03
C VAL A 114 8.08 6.86 6.37
N ARG A 115 7.51 5.77 6.92
CA ARG A 115 6.15 5.74 7.47
C ARG A 115 6.24 5.42 8.96
N PHE A 116 5.94 6.41 9.80
CA PHE A 116 5.85 6.20 11.24
C PHE A 116 4.61 5.36 11.59
N GLY A 117 4.79 4.34 12.43
CA GLY A 117 3.71 3.49 12.88
C GLY A 117 2.86 4.18 13.95
N HIS A 118 1.55 4.25 13.74
CA HIS A 118 0.59 4.47 14.82
C HIS A 118 -0.33 3.25 14.93
N TRP A 119 0.30 2.08 15.06
CA TRP A 119 -0.32 0.76 14.92
C TRP A 119 -1.46 0.50 15.91
N ASP A 120 -1.42 1.13 17.09
CA ASP A 120 -2.52 1.12 18.07
C ASP A 120 -3.86 1.61 17.50
N SER A 121 -3.82 2.56 16.56
CA SER A 121 -5.02 3.18 15.97
C SER A 121 -5.60 2.40 14.80
N GLY A 122 -4.93 1.34 14.33
CA GLY A 122 -5.27 0.61 13.11
C GLY A 122 -5.12 1.42 11.81
N LYS A 123 -4.74 2.70 11.87
CA LYS A 123 -4.50 3.56 10.71
C LYS A 123 -3.02 3.54 10.35
N SER A 124 -2.70 3.26 9.09
CA SER A 124 -1.35 3.45 8.54
C SER A 124 -0.99 4.94 8.60
N GLY A 125 0.15 5.26 9.22
CA GLY A 125 0.65 6.63 9.27
C GLY A 125 0.95 7.21 7.88
N LYS A 126 1.01 8.54 7.80
CA LYS A 126 1.42 9.25 6.58
C LYS A 126 2.87 8.89 6.23
N CYS A 127 3.14 8.64 4.95
CA CYS A 127 4.52 8.51 4.45
C CYS A 127 5.15 9.91 4.31
N PHE A 128 6.39 10.03 4.75
CA PHE A 128 7.23 11.22 4.65
C PHE A 128 8.40 10.92 3.71
N THR A 129 8.50 11.63 2.61
CA THR A 129 9.63 11.52 1.67
C THR A 129 10.87 12.14 2.31
N ILE A 130 11.94 11.34 2.47
CA ILE A 130 13.27 11.81 2.89
C ILE A 130 14.01 12.38 1.68
N TRP A 131 13.95 11.64 0.58
CA TRP A 131 14.57 11.99 -0.68
C TRP A 131 13.71 11.46 -1.81
N SER A 132 13.51 12.28 -2.84
CA SER A 132 12.99 11.87 -4.12
C SER A 132 13.92 12.39 -5.20
N GLU A 133 14.19 11.58 -6.20
CA GLU A 133 14.82 12.03 -7.42
C GLU A 133 13.82 12.91 -8.16
N GLU A 134 14.06 14.21 -8.17
CA GLU A 134 13.32 15.16 -8.99
C GLU A 134 13.63 14.87 -10.46
N ARG A 135 12.86 13.95 -11.04
CA ARG A 135 12.73 13.87 -12.48
C ARG A 135 12.19 15.23 -12.92
N VAL A 136 13.03 16.01 -13.59
CA VAL A 136 12.61 17.22 -14.28
C VAL A 136 11.53 16.80 -15.27
N GLU A 137 10.28 17.05 -14.88
CA GLU A 137 9.09 16.72 -15.65
C GLU A 137 9.05 17.61 -16.90
N MET A 138 9.74 17.18 -17.95
CA MET A 138 9.60 17.68 -19.32
C MET A 138 8.20 17.42 -19.92
N THR A 139 7.22 17.09 -19.08
CA THR A 139 5.78 17.08 -19.35
C THR A 139 5.16 18.46 -19.11
N LYS A 140 5.76 19.35 -18.30
CA LYS A 140 5.27 20.73 -18.12
C LYS A 140 5.45 21.63 -19.36
N SER A 141 6.19 21.16 -20.37
CA SER A 141 6.26 21.78 -21.70
C SER A 141 5.17 21.26 -22.67
N LYS A 142 4.39 20.23 -22.32
CA LYS A 142 3.25 19.79 -23.13
C LYS A 142 1.97 20.60 -22.85
N SER A 143 1.66 20.93 -21.60
CA SER A 143 0.48 21.76 -21.29
C SER A 143 0.57 23.14 -21.95
N VAL A 144 1.74 23.78 -21.93
CA VAL A 144 1.98 25.06 -22.64
C VAL A 144 1.76 24.90 -24.15
N SER A 145 2.13 23.77 -24.75
CA SER A 145 1.89 23.53 -26.18
C SER A 145 0.42 23.27 -26.51
N GLU A 146 -0.33 22.61 -25.62
CA GLU A 146 -1.73 22.24 -25.84
C GLU A 146 -2.66 23.44 -25.60
N GLU A 147 -2.44 24.23 -24.53
CA GLU A 147 -3.12 25.50 -24.31
C GLU A 147 -2.82 26.51 -25.42
N ALA A 148 -1.57 26.61 -25.88
CA ALA A 148 -1.24 27.49 -27.01
C ALA A 148 -1.92 27.06 -28.32
N LEU A 149 -1.97 25.74 -28.61
CA LEU A 149 -2.64 25.22 -29.79
C LEU A 149 -4.17 25.39 -29.71
N GLN A 150 -4.75 25.20 -28.51
CA GLN A 150 -6.18 25.40 -28.25
C GLN A 150 -6.57 26.88 -28.32
N ALA A 151 -5.74 27.79 -27.79
CA ALA A 151 -5.92 29.24 -27.95
C ALA A 151 -5.80 29.67 -29.42
N GLN A 152 -4.86 29.11 -30.18
CA GLN A 152 -4.72 29.35 -31.61
C GLN A 152 -5.93 28.87 -32.41
N LEU A 153 -6.48 27.69 -32.09
CA LEU A 153 -7.71 27.18 -32.69
C LEU A 153 -8.94 28.05 -32.36
N LYS A 154 -9.11 28.47 -31.09
CA LYS A 154 -10.17 29.40 -30.69
C LYS A 154 -10.07 30.74 -31.43
N ALA A 155 -8.87 31.32 -31.51
CA ALA A 155 -8.64 32.57 -32.25
C ALA A 155 -8.97 32.43 -33.75
N GLN A 156 -8.62 31.29 -34.37
CA GLN A 156 -8.93 31.03 -35.78
C GLN A 156 -10.44 30.83 -36.02
N ALA A 157 -11.15 30.20 -35.09
CA ALA A 157 -12.60 30.06 -35.14
C ALA A 157 -13.30 31.42 -35.05
N HIS A 158 -12.92 32.24 -34.07
CA HIS A 158 -13.48 33.59 -33.88
C HIS A 158 -13.25 34.50 -35.11
N ALA A 159 -12.04 34.47 -35.70
CA ALA A 159 -11.75 35.23 -36.92
C ALA A 159 -12.64 34.80 -38.11
N ARG A 160 -12.98 33.50 -38.22
CA ARG A 160 -13.92 33.00 -39.24
C ARG A 160 -15.37 33.39 -38.95
N ALA A 161 -15.79 33.38 -37.69
CA ALA A 161 -17.13 33.83 -37.29
C ALA A 161 -17.34 35.31 -37.65
N MET A 162 -16.37 36.16 -37.29
CA MET A 162 -16.36 37.60 -37.64
C MET A 162 -16.39 37.84 -39.16
N ALA A 163 -15.61 37.10 -39.94
CA ALA A 163 -15.65 37.19 -41.40
C ALA A 163 -17.02 36.74 -42.00
N ALA A 164 -17.69 35.78 -41.37
CA ALA A 164 -19.02 35.31 -41.78
C ALA A 164 -20.17 36.22 -41.30
N ALA A 165 -19.93 37.15 -40.38
CA ALA A 165 -20.92 38.10 -39.89
C ALA A 165 -21.16 39.29 -40.85
N ALA A 166 -20.20 39.60 -41.72
CA ALA A 166 -20.18 40.77 -42.61
C ALA A 166 -21.28 40.83 -43.71
N GLY A 167 -22.29 39.96 -43.65
CA GLY A 167 -23.45 39.95 -44.55
C GLY A 167 -24.76 39.50 -43.91
N LYS A 168 -24.83 39.41 -42.57
CA LYS A 168 -26.04 38.98 -41.84
C LYS A 168 -26.93 40.18 -41.49
N THR A 169 -28.24 39.96 -41.43
CA THR A 169 -29.19 40.99 -41.02
C THR A 169 -29.23 41.11 -39.49
N LEU A 170 -29.60 42.28 -38.96
CA LEU A 170 -29.60 42.59 -37.52
C LEU A 170 -30.31 41.52 -36.66
N ALA A 171 -31.43 40.98 -37.15
CA ALA A 171 -32.20 39.94 -36.45
C ALA A 171 -31.46 38.59 -36.35
N GLN A 172 -30.50 38.29 -37.23
CA GLN A 172 -29.65 37.11 -37.10
C GLN A 172 -28.50 37.33 -36.11
N GLN A 173 -28.02 38.56 -35.93
CA GLN A 173 -26.95 38.85 -34.99
C GLN A 173 -27.39 38.59 -33.54
N ILE A 174 -28.61 39.03 -33.19
CA ILE A 174 -29.22 38.82 -31.86
C ILE A 174 -29.29 37.32 -31.49
N ILE A 175 -29.55 36.44 -32.47
CA ILE A 175 -29.65 34.99 -32.23
C ILE A 175 -28.28 34.34 -31.94
N TYR A 176 -27.18 34.95 -32.40
CA TYR A 176 -25.83 34.43 -32.12
C TYR A 176 -25.25 34.96 -30.80
N GLU A 177 -25.68 36.13 -30.31
CA GLU A 177 -25.27 36.64 -29.00
C GLU A 177 -25.86 35.76 -27.86
N ASP A 178 -27.15 35.38 -27.95
CA ASP A 178 -27.81 34.49 -26.97
C ASP A 178 -27.11 33.11 -26.82
N SER A 179 -26.53 32.56 -27.90
CA SER A 179 -25.97 31.18 -27.85
C SER A 179 -24.61 31.07 -27.18
N ASP A 180 -23.80 32.14 -27.23
CA ASP A 180 -22.47 32.14 -26.61
C ASP A 180 -22.60 32.32 -25.08
N ASP A 181 -23.59 33.08 -24.61
CA ASP A 181 -23.93 33.24 -23.19
C ASP A 181 -24.45 31.93 -22.54
N ASP A 182 -25.26 31.15 -23.27
CA ASP A 182 -25.73 29.82 -22.83
C ASP A 182 -24.55 28.84 -22.60
N ASP A 183 -23.58 28.80 -23.51
CA ASP A 183 -22.40 27.92 -23.39
C ASP A 183 -21.50 28.32 -22.20
N GLU A 184 -21.38 29.62 -21.88
CA GLU A 184 -20.68 30.09 -20.67
C GLU A 184 -21.43 29.69 -19.38
N LEU A 185 -22.76 29.78 -19.39
CA LEU A 185 -23.60 29.33 -18.27
C LEU A 185 -23.47 27.82 -18.02
N PHE A 186 -23.46 27.01 -19.09
CA PHE A 186 -23.24 25.56 -18.97
C PHE A 186 -21.82 25.21 -18.48
N ALA A 187 -20.80 25.98 -18.85
CA ALA A 187 -19.44 25.78 -18.36
C ALA A 187 -19.32 26.01 -16.85
N MET A 188 -19.93 27.08 -16.31
CA MET A 188 -19.93 27.33 -14.86
C MET A 188 -20.62 26.22 -14.07
N ILE A 189 -21.75 25.71 -14.55
CA ILE A 189 -22.48 24.59 -13.92
C ILE A 189 -21.63 23.31 -13.96
N ALA A 190 -20.92 23.05 -15.05
CA ALA A 190 -20.12 21.84 -15.20
C ALA A 190 -18.95 21.76 -14.19
N ASP A 191 -18.30 22.88 -13.87
CA ASP A 191 -17.23 22.91 -12.88
C ASP A 191 -17.76 22.78 -11.44
N GLU A 192 -18.91 23.37 -11.09
CA GLU A 192 -19.50 23.23 -9.75
C GLU A 192 -20.02 21.80 -9.48
N VAL A 193 -20.56 21.11 -10.50
CA VAL A 193 -21.05 19.72 -10.37
C VAL A 193 -19.91 18.69 -10.30
N ARG A 194 -18.69 19.06 -10.72
CA ARG A 194 -17.56 18.12 -10.86
C ARG A 194 -16.82 17.80 -9.56
N GLU A 195 -16.99 18.60 -8.51
CA GLU A 195 -16.50 18.28 -7.16
C GLU A 195 -17.63 17.76 -6.25
N PRO A 196 -17.82 16.42 -6.14
CA PRO A 196 -18.88 15.85 -5.31
C PRO A 196 -18.68 16.14 -3.82
N THR A 197 -19.31 17.22 -3.34
CA THR A 197 -19.26 17.70 -1.95
C THR A 197 -19.89 16.73 -0.94
N TRP A 198 -20.56 15.67 -1.41
CA TRP A 198 -21.20 14.64 -0.58
C TRP A 198 -20.21 13.63 0.02
N ILE A 199 -18.92 13.70 -0.30
CA ILE A 199 -17.86 12.92 0.39
C ILE A 199 -17.41 13.65 1.68
N THR A 200 -18.36 14.09 2.51
CA THR A 200 -18.04 14.33 3.93
C THR A 200 -17.67 12.99 4.56
N PRO A 201 -16.47 12.84 5.16
CA PRO A 201 -16.10 11.58 5.79
C PRO A 201 -17.07 11.29 6.93
N ILE A 202 -17.67 10.09 6.91
CA ILE A 202 -18.53 9.61 7.99
C ILE A 202 -17.68 9.49 9.25
N ALA A 203 -17.66 10.55 10.06
CA ALA A 203 -17.09 10.51 11.39
C ALA A 203 -17.94 9.53 12.21
N SER A 204 -17.39 8.34 12.50
CA SER A 204 -18.05 7.29 13.28
C SER A 204 -18.24 7.66 14.77
N GLN A 205 -18.05 8.93 15.12
CA GLN A 205 -18.16 9.46 16.46
C GLN A 205 -18.58 10.92 16.35
N PHE A 206 -19.79 11.24 16.82
CA PHE A 206 -20.22 12.63 17.00
C PHE A 206 -19.24 13.33 17.96
N PRO A 207 -18.92 14.62 17.74
CA PRO A 207 -18.16 15.40 18.71
C PRO A 207 -18.90 15.37 20.05
N ALA A 208 -18.19 14.99 21.12
CA ALA A 208 -18.79 14.83 22.43
C ALA A 208 -19.29 16.19 22.95
N VAL A 209 -20.61 16.37 22.95
CA VAL A 209 -21.24 17.58 23.51
C VAL A 209 -20.88 17.65 24.99
N PRO A 210 -20.16 18.69 25.46
CA PRO A 210 -19.79 18.79 26.86
C PRO A 210 -21.08 18.92 27.70
N PRO A 211 -21.19 18.18 28.81
CA PRO A 211 -22.39 18.23 29.64
C PRO A 211 -22.55 19.65 30.22
N PRO A 212 -23.77 20.22 30.22
CA PRO A 212 -23.99 21.55 30.78
C PRO A 212 -23.61 21.57 32.27
N PRO A 213 -23.05 22.68 32.77
CA PRO A 213 -22.63 22.78 34.17
C PRO A 213 -23.82 22.54 35.09
N ARG A 214 -23.74 21.48 35.90
CA ARG A 214 -24.76 21.17 36.90
C ARG A 214 -24.72 22.24 37.99
N SER A 215 -25.67 23.17 37.96
CA SER A 215 -25.87 24.15 39.02
C SER A 215 -25.99 23.44 40.37
N THR A 216 -25.03 23.70 41.26
CA THR A 216 -25.06 23.26 42.66
C THR A 216 -26.09 24.07 43.44
N SER A 217 -27.37 23.79 43.21
CA SER A 217 -28.46 24.30 44.04
C SER A 217 -28.54 23.48 45.32
N SER A 218 -28.09 24.09 46.41
CA SER A 218 -28.24 23.59 47.77
C SER A 218 -29.72 23.47 48.17
N SER A 219 -30.08 22.38 48.82
CA SER A 219 -31.20 22.36 49.79
C SER A 219 -30.91 21.36 50.92
N PRO A 220 -31.32 21.61 52.18
CA PRO A 220 -30.59 21.05 53.32
C PRO A 220 -31.43 20.13 54.25
N VAL A 221 -30.73 19.46 55.16
CA VAL A 221 -31.22 18.81 56.41
C VAL A 221 -32.20 17.63 56.29
N SER A 222 -31.70 16.44 56.63
CA SER A 222 -32.40 15.39 57.40
C SER A 222 -31.32 14.44 57.95
N ILE A 223 -30.78 14.70 59.15
CA ILE A 223 -31.26 14.21 60.46
C ILE A 223 -31.06 12.70 60.64
N ILE A 224 -30.00 12.38 61.40
CA ILE A 224 -29.87 11.32 62.42
C ILE A 224 -30.33 9.89 62.04
N SER A 225 -29.37 8.96 61.99
CA SER A 225 -29.47 7.70 62.75
C SER A 225 -28.07 7.09 62.95
N ALA A 226 -27.70 6.87 64.21
CA ALA A 226 -26.54 6.10 64.60
C ALA A 226 -26.95 4.67 64.98
N SER A 227 -25.97 3.76 64.99
CA SER A 227 -26.04 2.39 65.54
C SER A 227 -27.11 1.44 64.98
N SER A 228 -26.67 0.45 64.18
CA SER A 228 -27.21 -0.91 64.27
C SER A 228 -26.12 -1.93 63.90
N SER A 229 -25.83 -2.84 64.83
CA SER A 229 -24.91 -3.95 64.63
C SER A 229 -25.70 -5.23 64.32
N HIS A 230 -25.16 -6.05 63.41
CA HIS A 230 -25.47 -7.47 63.19
C HIS A 230 -26.86 -7.86 62.62
N SER A 231 -26.86 -8.32 61.36
CA SER A 231 -27.29 -9.67 60.91
C SER A 231 -27.18 -9.73 59.37
N ARG A 232 -26.29 -10.54 58.80
CA ARG A 232 -26.42 -11.99 58.46
C ARG A 232 -27.30 -12.27 57.24
N SER A 233 -26.83 -13.25 56.45
CA SER A 233 -27.37 -13.73 55.17
C SER A 233 -27.08 -12.84 53.95
N SER A 234 -26.67 -13.30 52.77
CA SER A 234 -25.90 -14.46 52.27
C SER A 234 -26.21 -14.56 50.77
N SER A 235 -25.17 -14.68 49.92
CA SER A 235 -25.05 -15.69 48.83
C SER A 235 -24.42 -15.14 47.54
N CYS A 236 -23.45 -15.92 47.01
CA CYS A 236 -22.98 -16.12 45.61
C CYS A 236 -23.01 -14.99 44.56
N SER A 237 -22.15 -14.88 43.53
CA SER A 237 -20.84 -15.46 43.09
C SER A 237 -20.51 -14.82 41.71
N SER A 238 -19.36 -14.92 41.03
CA SER A 238 -17.90 -15.03 41.34
C SER A 238 -17.16 -14.96 39.98
N GLY A 239 -15.96 -14.38 39.80
CA GLY A 239 -15.08 -13.63 40.69
C GLY A 239 -13.72 -13.30 40.02
N SER A 240 -12.81 -12.70 40.78
CA SER A 240 -11.32 -12.81 40.75
C SER A 240 -10.66 -13.59 39.59
N VAL A 241 -9.71 -13.07 38.79
CA VAL A 241 -8.52 -12.23 39.10
C VAL A 241 -7.74 -12.73 40.31
N PHE A 242 -6.65 -13.49 40.11
CA PHE A 242 -5.49 -13.46 41.01
C PHE A 242 -4.21 -13.99 40.32
N SER A 243 -3.10 -13.29 40.56
CA SER A 243 -1.74 -13.80 40.36
C SER A 243 -1.28 -14.56 41.62
N PHE A 244 -0.37 -15.53 41.47
CA PHE A 244 0.49 -15.91 42.59
C PHE A 244 1.87 -16.37 42.11
N SER A 245 2.89 -15.98 42.86
CA SER A 245 4.28 -16.40 42.73
C SER A 245 4.69 -17.09 44.02
N SER A 246 5.41 -18.21 43.96
CA SER A 246 6.09 -18.75 45.15
C SER A 246 7.39 -19.47 44.82
N GLN A 247 8.46 -18.96 45.44
CA GLN A 247 9.73 -19.64 45.65
C GLN A 247 9.56 -20.70 46.77
N GLY A 248 10.24 -21.84 46.70
CA GLY A 248 10.24 -22.84 47.78
C GLY A 248 11.27 -23.95 47.53
N SER A 249 11.98 -24.38 48.58
CA SER A 249 13.24 -25.14 48.49
C SER A 249 13.10 -26.67 48.62
N ASN A 250 14.05 -27.37 47.99
CA ASN A 250 14.82 -28.57 48.40
C ASN A 250 14.26 -29.71 49.30
N ASP A 251 14.75 -30.92 48.94
CA ASP A 251 15.14 -32.06 49.80
C ASP A 251 14.12 -33.14 50.26
N SER A 252 14.03 -34.20 49.43
CA SER A 252 14.61 -35.54 49.70
C SER A 252 13.75 -36.79 50.05
N TYR A 253 14.30 -37.95 49.64
CA TYR A 253 14.04 -39.37 49.98
C TYR A 253 12.67 -40.04 49.71
N GLY A 254 12.69 -41.29 49.16
CA GLY A 254 11.62 -42.28 49.40
C GLY A 254 11.21 -43.24 48.26
N SER A 255 12.01 -44.28 48.01
CA SER A 255 11.79 -45.49 47.18
C SER A 255 10.34 -46.00 46.93
N ALA A 256 10.07 -46.55 45.72
CA ALA A 256 9.98 -48.02 45.49
C ALA A 256 9.41 -48.43 44.09
N THR A 257 10.12 -49.36 43.42
CA THR A 257 9.65 -50.45 42.48
C THR A 257 8.38 -50.25 41.63
N THR A 258 8.39 -50.47 40.31
CA THR A 258 8.53 -51.82 39.71
C THR A 258 9.07 -51.81 38.27
N VAL A 259 9.53 -52.97 37.80
CA VAL A 259 10.08 -53.19 36.46
C VAL A 259 9.00 -53.49 35.41
N SER A 260 9.18 -52.99 34.18
CA SER A 260 8.83 -53.73 32.96
C SER A 260 9.57 -53.17 31.75
N GLN A 261 10.28 -54.03 31.01
CA GLN A 261 10.87 -53.71 29.71
C GLN A 261 9.95 -54.23 28.61
N CYS A 262 9.62 -53.41 27.61
CA CYS A 262 9.21 -53.89 26.28
C CYS A 262 9.25 -52.79 25.19
N SER A 263 10.03 -53.07 24.15
CA SER A 263 9.70 -52.87 22.73
C SER A 263 9.10 -51.54 22.22
N THR A 264 9.97 -50.72 21.61
CA THR A 264 9.78 -50.04 20.31
C THR A 264 8.37 -49.95 19.69
N SER A 265 7.78 -48.74 19.64
CA SER A 265 7.00 -48.24 18.50
C SER A 265 6.74 -46.72 18.63
N PRO A 266 6.67 -45.95 17.52
CA PRO A 266 6.32 -44.53 17.56
C PRO A 266 4.83 -44.34 17.26
N ASP A 267 4.03 -43.86 18.23
CA ASP A 267 2.62 -43.56 17.95
C ASP A 267 2.15 -42.21 18.55
N LYS A 268 1.11 -41.70 17.89
CA LYS A 268 0.60 -40.33 17.85
C LYS A 268 0.46 -39.62 19.22
N LEU A 269 1.18 -38.50 19.34
CA LEU A 269 0.78 -37.43 20.26
C LEU A 269 -0.53 -36.80 19.77
N SER A 270 -1.49 -36.66 20.68
CA SER A 270 -2.78 -36.02 20.41
C SER A 270 -2.63 -34.50 20.23
N PRO A 271 -3.34 -33.88 19.27
CA PRO A 271 -3.24 -32.45 19.06
C PRO A 271 -3.95 -31.70 20.18
N GLY A 272 -3.17 -31.08 21.07
CA GLY A 272 -3.67 -30.11 22.04
C GLY A 272 -4.49 -29.03 21.33
N LYS A 273 -5.62 -28.63 21.94
CA LYS A 273 -6.58 -27.68 21.35
C LYS A 273 -5.97 -26.27 21.26
N LEU A 274 -5.21 -26.02 20.18
CA LEU A 274 -4.63 -24.71 19.87
C LEU A 274 -5.72 -23.63 19.78
N SER A 275 -5.42 -22.47 20.39
CA SER A 275 -6.28 -21.29 20.39
C SER A 275 -6.70 -20.87 18.98
N ARG A 276 -7.93 -20.34 18.85
CA ARG A 276 -8.50 -19.87 17.57
C ARG A 276 -7.60 -18.86 16.85
N ARG A 277 -6.85 -18.04 17.61
CA ARG A 277 -5.89 -17.04 17.09
C ARG A 277 -4.61 -17.69 16.53
N GLU A 278 -4.17 -18.80 17.12
CA GLU A 278 -2.97 -19.52 16.70
C GLU A 278 -3.21 -20.30 15.40
N ARG A 279 -4.40 -20.93 15.28
CA ARG A 279 -4.80 -21.68 14.09
C ARG A 279 -4.82 -20.84 12.81
N ALA A 280 -5.12 -19.53 12.91
CA ALA A 280 -5.08 -18.61 11.77
C ALA A 280 -3.65 -18.27 11.31
N ARG A 281 -2.66 -18.28 12.22
CA ARG A 281 -1.25 -17.99 11.89
C ARG A 281 -0.50 -19.21 11.31
N GLN A 282 -0.98 -20.41 11.59
CA GLN A 282 -0.40 -21.66 11.09
C GLN A 282 -1.08 -22.19 9.81
N ALA A 283 -2.05 -21.46 9.25
CA ALA A 283 -2.71 -21.77 7.98
C ALA A 283 -1.78 -21.50 6.78
N ARG A 284 -0.69 -22.27 6.68
CA ARG A 284 0.15 -22.35 5.48
C ARG A 284 -0.68 -22.99 4.38
N VAL A 285 -1.04 -22.21 3.36
CA VAL A 285 -1.69 -22.72 2.15
C VAL A 285 -0.74 -23.70 1.47
N TYR A 286 -0.99 -24.99 1.65
CA TYR A 286 -0.20 -26.05 1.04
C TYR A 286 -0.70 -26.26 -0.39
N ILE A 287 0.07 -25.78 -1.36
CA ILE A 287 -0.21 -26.01 -2.77
C ILE A 287 0.29 -27.41 -3.12
N ASP A 288 -0.65 -28.31 -3.39
CA ASP A 288 -0.37 -29.69 -3.78
C ASP A 288 0.21 -29.72 -5.20
N MET A 289 1.53 -29.62 -5.31
CA MET A 289 2.25 -29.59 -6.59
C MET A 289 2.19 -30.91 -7.37
N THR A 290 1.58 -31.97 -6.81
CA THR A 290 1.40 -33.25 -7.52
C THR A 290 0.17 -33.26 -8.43
N LYS A 291 -0.72 -32.27 -8.32
CA LYS A 291 -1.93 -32.14 -9.14
C LYS A 291 -1.75 -31.07 -10.20
N THR A 292 -1.14 -31.47 -11.31
CA THR A 292 -0.98 -30.63 -12.52
C THR A 292 -2.11 -30.79 -13.54
N ASP A 293 -3.18 -31.53 -13.22
CA ASP A 293 -4.35 -31.64 -14.07
C ASP A 293 -5.12 -30.32 -14.11
N ILE A 294 -4.80 -29.52 -15.14
CA ILE A 294 -5.54 -28.34 -15.53
C ILE A 294 -6.93 -28.80 -15.97
N THR A 295 -7.90 -28.72 -15.05
CA THR A 295 -9.30 -28.89 -15.41
C THR A 295 -9.68 -27.74 -16.34
N ASN A 296 -9.78 -28.02 -17.64
CA ASN A 296 -10.26 -27.04 -18.61
C ASN A 296 -11.65 -26.59 -18.15
N TYR A 297 -11.73 -25.34 -17.73
CA TYR A 297 -12.99 -24.71 -17.41
C TYR A 297 -13.73 -24.54 -18.73
N ASP A 298 -14.65 -25.47 -19.04
CA ASP A 298 -15.57 -25.31 -20.15
C ASP A 298 -16.42 -24.08 -19.83
N GLY A 299 -15.98 -22.94 -20.36
CA GLY A 299 -16.56 -21.63 -20.15
C GLY A 299 -17.94 -21.62 -20.77
N GLY A 300 -18.90 -22.13 -19.99
CA GLY A 300 -20.25 -22.44 -20.46
C GLY A 300 -20.81 -21.27 -21.24
N LYS A 301 -21.38 -21.58 -22.41
CA LYS A 301 -22.06 -20.62 -23.27
C LYS A 301 -23.15 -19.91 -22.48
N THR A 302 -22.79 -18.80 -21.84
CA THR A 302 -23.69 -17.80 -21.32
C THR A 302 -24.23 -17.02 -22.51
N THR A 303 -25.08 -17.68 -23.30
CA THR A 303 -26.04 -16.98 -24.14
C THR A 303 -26.94 -16.21 -23.18
N VAL A 304 -26.58 -14.96 -22.94
CA VAL A 304 -27.45 -14.01 -22.30
C VAL A 304 -28.76 -14.07 -23.08
N LEU A 305 -29.85 -14.42 -22.39
CA LEU A 305 -31.20 -14.22 -22.91
C LEU A 305 -31.45 -12.71 -22.92
N THR A 306 -30.78 -12.02 -23.85
CA THR A 306 -31.16 -10.69 -24.27
C THR A 306 -32.52 -10.83 -24.93
N GLY A 307 -33.56 -10.58 -24.12
CA GLY A 307 -34.90 -10.27 -24.61
C GLY A 307 -34.85 -8.99 -25.42
N GLY A 308 -34.29 -9.07 -26.63
CA GLY A 308 -34.31 -8.01 -27.61
C GLY A 308 -35.74 -7.84 -28.09
N VAL A 309 -36.43 -6.86 -27.51
CA VAL A 309 -37.73 -6.43 -27.99
C VAL A 309 -37.56 -5.93 -29.42
N MET A 310 -38.07 -6.71 -30.38
CA MET A 310 -38.13 -6.32 -31.78
C MET A 310 -39.12 -5.17 -31.96
N LEU A 311 -38.62 -3.95 -32.15
CA LEU A 311 -39.35 -2.90 -32.85
C LEU A 311 -38.65 -2.70 -34.20
N GLY A 312 -39.35 -3.08 -35.27
CA GLY A 312 -38.75 -3.22 -36.60
C GLY A 312 -38.54 -1.89 -37.33
N ALA A 313 -37.47 -1.83 -38.13
CA ALA A 313 -37.32 -0.89 -39.23
C ALA A 313 -36.92 -1.69 -40.49
N ALA A 314 -37.50 -1.34 -41.63
CA ALA A 314 -37.47 -2.18 -42.84
C ALA A 314 -36.10 -2.19 -43.57
N PRO A 315 -35.74 -3.30 -44.26
CA PRO A 315 -34.52 -3.38 -45.04
C PRO A 315 -34.61 -2.60 -46.36
N LYS A 316 -33.60 -1.76 -46.65
CA LYS A 316 -33.40 -1.18 -47.99
C LYS A 316 -32.58 -2.14 -48.89
N PRO A 317 -32.85 -2.18 -50.21
CA PRO A 317 -32.30 -3.20 -51.10
C PRO A 317 -30.83 -2.99 -51.49
N LYS A 318 -30.21 -4.10 -51.94
CA LYS A 318 -28.83 -4.20 -52.42
C LYS A 318 -28.60 -3.37 -53.70
N LEU A 319 -27.42 -2.79 -53.83
CA LEU A 319 -26.78 -2.52 -55.11
C LEU A 319 -25.55 -3.42 -55.28
N ALA A 320 -25.40 -3.99 -56.47
CA ALA A 320 -24.29 -4.87 -56.83
C ALA A 320 -23.66 -4.39 -58.15
N GLY A 321 -22.34 -4.56 -58.28
CA GLY A 321 -21.52 -4.22 -59.44
C GLY A 321 -20.09 -3.95 -58.96
N LEU A 322 -19.06 -4.80 -59.16
CA LEU A 322 -18.50 -5.49 -60.34
C LEU A 322 -17.16 -4.84 -60.75
N ALA A 323 -16.24 -5.67 -61.26
CA ALA A 323 -14.81 -5.42 -61.61
C ALA A 323 -13.83 -5.51 -60.41
N ALA A 324 -12.92 -6.49 -60.25
CA ALA A 324 -12.26 -7.50 -61.11
C ALA A 324 -10.95 -7.08 -61.83
N SER A 325 -9.81 -7.37 -61.17
CA SER A 325 -8.52 -7.80 -61.74
C SER A 325 -7.65 -8.28 -60.55
N ALA A 326 -7.13 -9.51 -60.45
CA ALA A 326 -6.31 -10.37 -61.33
C ALA A 326 -4.80 -10.30 -61.01
N SER A 327 -4.28 -11.43 -60.48
CA SER A 327 -2.92 -11.97 -60.66
C SER A 327 -1.78 -11.45 -59.76
N GLN A 328 -0.74 -12.22 -59.39
CA GLN A 328 -0.51 -13.69 -59.42
C GLN A 328 0.76 -14.02 -58.59
N ARG A 329 0.78 -15.17 -57.87
CA ARG A 329 1.98 -16.01 -57.54
C ARG A 329 3.08 -15.32 -56.67
N LYS A 330 3.91 -16.00 -55.88
CA LYS A 330 4.49 -17.36 -55.97
C LYS A 330 4.88 -17.87 -54.56
N ALA A 331 4.99 -19.18 -54.40
CA ALA A 331 5.25 -19.86 -53.12
C ALA A 331 6.75 -20.13 -52.84
N VAL A 332 6.99 -20.98 -51.81
CA VAL A 332 8.27 -21.56 -51.31
C VAL A 332 8.91 -20.71 -50.19
N GLY A 333 9.29 -21.27 -49.03
CA GLY A 333 9.29 -22.70 -48.65
C GLY A 333 9.22 -22.99 -47.16
N SER A 334 8.85 -24.23 -46.86
CA SER A 334 8.85 -24.86 -45.53
C SER A 334 10.10 -25.73 -45.40
N THR A 335 10.82 -25.62 -44.29
CA THR A 335 11.71 -26.68 -43.77
C THR A 335 11.73 -26.65 -42.25
N SER A 336 11.72 -27.85 -41.68
CA SER A 336 11.70 -28.18 -40.26
C SER A 336 13.12 -28.30 -39.65
N ASP A 337 13.15 -28.65 -38.36
CA ASP A 337 14.30 -29.21 -37.62
C ASP A 337 15.44 -28.22 -37.28
N SER A 338 16.22 -28.41 -36.21
CA SER A 338 16.40 -29.58 -35.33
C SER A 338 16.68 -29.19 -33.87
N TRP A 339 16.36 -30.08 -32.93
CA TRP A 339 16.74 -29.99 -31.51
C TRP A 339 17.96 -30.88 -31.22
N ARG A 340 18.92 -30.36 -30.43
CA ARG A 340 20.18 -31.04 -29.97
C ARG A 340 21.15 -31.25 -31.15
N SER A 341 22.46 -31.04 -31.05
CA SER A 341 23.46 -31.33 -30.01
C SER A 341 24.69 -30.40 -30.20
N LEU A 342 25.78 -30.39 -29.43
CA LEU A 342 26.28 -31.23 -28.32
C LEU A 342 27.13 -30.35 -27.37
N ARG A 343 28.17 -30.91 -26.72
CA ARG A 343 29.41 -30.26 -26.26
C ARG A 343 30.60 -31.10 -26.71
N VAL A 344 31.76 -30.48 -26.85
CA VAL A 344 33.09 -31.09 -26.63
C VAL A 344 33.72 -30.31 -25.49
#